data_AF-A0A7W1TJ99-F1
#
_entry.id   AF-A0A7W1TJ99-F1
#
_cell.length_a   1.000
_cell.length_b   1.000
_cell.length_c   1.000
_cell.angle_alpha   90.00
_cell.angle_beta   90.00
_cell.angle_gamma   90.00
#
_symmetry.space_group_name_H-M   'P 1'
#
loop_
_entity.id
_entity.type
_entity.pdbx_description
1 polymer ?
#
loop_
_entity_poly.entity_id
_entity_poly.type
_entity_poly.pdbx_seq_one_letter_code
_entity_poly.pdbx_strand_id
1 'polypeptide(L)'
;MTDELSNQITALLRAMIQRNSWQLIDDEAAFVQQVIAALTASATTGDKAISQAILRLYGQLLYRQLVAREERAAEELWLMGVRGAFRSGLDSNQASDIAQETVTRIVASLPKMHDPGALIFYTFRVLRTVLREQREDDAPSSLDALVEARALPEPTDATTVAAEVERQVLNQQLLELLRRKLPNEFERIVLIRVLLLDDKPRDVARSFKLPLYRANVAKYHALQLLRGDAEFMQFCQSLRPPDKPPSAA
;
A
#
# COMPACT_ATOMS: atom_id res chain seq x y z
N MET A 1 29.48 -11.78 28.85
CA MET A 1 28.43 -11.95 27.81
C MET A 1 27.16 -11.16 28.14
N THR A 2 26.68 -11.16 29.38
CA THR A 2 25.48 -10.39 29.78
C THR A 2 25.66 -8.87 29.62
N ASP A 3 26.83 -8.33 29.97
CA ASP A 3 27.07 -6.87 29.93
C ASP A 3 27.18 -6.32 28.51
N GLU A 4 27.79 -7.10 27.60
CA GLU A 4 27.93 -6.73 26.19
C GLU A 4 26.58 -6.72 25.46
N LEU A 5 25.76 -7.75 25.68
CA LEU A 5 24.40 -7.82 25.16
C LEU A 5 23.53 -6.68 25.72
N SER A 6 23.65 -6.39 27.02
CA SER A 6 22.93 -5.29 27.67
C SER A 6 23.28 -3.93 27.05
N ASN A 7 24.57 -3.67 26.82
CA ASN A 7 25.04 -2.44 26.17
C ASN A 7 24.52 -2.33 24.73
N GLN A 8 24.52 -3.42 23.97
CA GLN A 8 24.00 -3.47 22.61
C GLN A 8 22.49 -3.18 22.56
N ILE A 9 21.70 -3.80 23.43
CA ILE A 9 20.26 -3.55 23.54
C ILE A 9 20.00 -2.09 23.92
N THR A 10 20.75 -1.55 24.89
CA THR A 10 20.60 -0.17 25.33
C THR A 10 20.89 0.83 24.21
N ALA A 11 21.98 0.62 23.46
CA ALA A 11 22.33 1.48 22.33
C ALA A 11 21.24 1.46 21.25
N LEU A 12 20.74 0.27 20.89
CA LEU A 12 19.68 0.12 19.91
C LEU A 12 18.37 0.75 20.41
N LEU A 13 18.00 0.51 21.67
CA LEU A 13 16.81 1.08 22.29
C LEU A 13 16.83 2.61 22.22
N ARG A 14 17.93 3.23 22.63
CA ARG A 14 18.08 4.70 22.59
C ARG A 14 17.99 5.25 21.17
N ALA A 15 18.60 4.58 20.20
CA ALA A 15 18.46 4.97 18.79
C ALA A 15 16.99 4.90 18.32
N MET A 16 16.23 3.90 18.77
CA MET A 16 14.81 3.78 18.46
C MET A 16 13.94 4.81 19.18
N ILE A 17 14.24 5.10 20.45
CA ILE A 17 13.59 6.16 21.23
C ILE A 17 13.79 7.51 20.54
N GLN A 18 15.03 7.85 20.16
CA GLN A 18 15.34 9.11 19.50
C GLN A 18 14.64 9.22 18.14
N ARG A 19 14.68 8.17 17.32
CA ARG A 19 14.08 8.17 15.97
C ARG A 19 12.56 8.25 16.01
N ASN A 20 11.93 7.61 16.99
CA ASN A 20 10.48 7.48 17.07
C ASN A 20 9.85 8.31 18.20
N SER A 21 10.64 9.12 18.91
CA SER A 21 10.23 9.90 20.09
C SER A 21 9.34 9.11 21.05
N TRP A 22 9.77 7.90 21.39
CA TRP A 22 9.07 7.06 22.36
C TRP A 22 9.23 7.65 23.77
N GLN A 23 8.13 7.72 24.49
CA GLN A 23 8.00 8.33 25.82
C GLN A 23 7.37 7.37 26.84
N LEU A 24 6.79 6.25 26.42
CA LEU A 24 6.15 5.29 27.35
C LEU A 24 7.14 4.51 28.25
N ILE A 25 8.44 4.53 27.95
CA ILE A 25 9.45 3.80 28.72
C ILE A 25 9.95 4.70 29.86
N ASP A 26 9.41 4.52 31.06
CA ASP A 26 9.83 5.27 32.25
C ASP A 26 11.13 4.74 32.86
N ASP A 27 11.36 3.42 32.81
CA ASP A 27 12.55 2.74 33.34
C ASP A 27 13.26 1.96 32.23
N GLU A 28 14.29 2.58 31.62
CA GLU A 28 15.11 1.97 30.57
C GLU A 28 15.76 0.66 31.04
N ALA A 29 16.27 0.63 32.28
CA ALA A 29 17.01 -0.52 32.78
C ALA A 29 16.10 -1.74 32.96
N ALA A 30 14.91 -1.54 33.54
CA ALA A 30 13.91 -2.60 33.66
C ALA A 30 13.43 -3.09 32.29
N PHE A 31 13.25 -2.19 31.32
CA PHE A 31 12.86 -2.57 29.97
C PHE A 31 13.94 -3.40 29.26
N VAL A 32 15.22 -3.01 29.39
CA VAL A 32 16.36 -3.78 28.84
C VAL A 32 16.41 -5.19 29.43
N GLN A 33 16.16 -5.36 30.74
CA GLN A 33 16.10 -6.68 31.36
C GLN A 33 14.97 -7.56 30.79
N GLN A 34 13.81 -6.97 30.49
CA GLN A 34 12.71 -7.69 29.82
C GLN A 34 13.10 -8.14 28.41
N VAL A 35 13.81 -7.30 27.66
CA VAL A 35 14.32 -7.65 26.32
C VAL A 35 15.32 -8.81 26.41
N ILE A 36 16.27 -8.75 27.35
CA ILE A 36 17.24 -9.83 27.58
C ILE A 36 16.51 -11.14 27.88
N ALA A 37 15.57 -11.12 28.82
CA ALA A 37 14.79 -12.30 29.21
C ALA A 37 14.03 -12.90 28.01
N ALA A 38 13.41 -12.05 27.18
CA ALA A 38 12.69 -12.48 25.99
C ALA A 38 13.63 -13.15 24.95
N LEU A 39 14.81 -12.59 24.73
CA LEU A 39 15.80 -13.13 23.79
C LEU A 39 16.41 -14.45 24.28
N THR A 40 16.67 -14.57 25.58
CA THR A 40 17.14 -15.82 26.19
C THR A 40 16.09 -16.92 26.05
N ALA A 41 14.81 -16.61 26.26
CA ALA A 41 13.73 -17.57 26.12
C ALA A 41 13.53 -18.06 24.68
N SER A 42 13.78 -17.21 23.68
CA SER A 42 13.65 -17.59 22.26
C SER A 42 14.92 -18.18 21.64
N ALA A 43 16.04 -18.23 22.37
CA ALA A 43 17.35 -18.68 21.89
C ALA A 43 17.80 -18.00 20.57
N THR A 44 17.36 -16.76 20.34
CA THR A 44 17.66 -15.99 19.13
C THR A 44 18.70 -14.91 19.42
N THR A 45 19.67 -14.75 18.53
CA THR A 45 20.74 -13.74 18.63
C THR A 45 20.78 -12.82 17.41
N GLY A 46 21.41 -11.65 17.58
CA GLY A 46 21.66 -10.67 16.50
C GLY A 46 20.73 -9.45 16.49
N ASP A 47 21.18 -8.37 15.85
CA ASP A 47 20.53 -7.04 15.87
C ASP A 47 19.08 -7.04 15.43
N LYS A 48 18.73 -7.86 14.42
CA LYS A 48 17.35 -7.99 13.94
C LYS A 48 16.43 -8.61 15.00
N ALA A 49 16.90 -9.65 15.69
CA ALA A 49 16.15 -10.28 16.77
C ALA A 49 15.98 -9.32 17.94
N ILE A 50 17.02 -8.58 18.32
CA ILE A 50 16.96 -7.55 19.36
C ILE A 50 15.92 -6.47 18.98
N SER A 51 16.00 -5.94 17.75
CA SER A 51 15.05 -4.93 17.26
C SER A 51 13.61 -5.41 17.32
N GLN A 52 13.36 -6.66 16.93
CA GLN A 52 12.03 -7.27 16.97
C GLN A 52 11.54 -7.47 18.40
N ALA A 53 12.40 -7.90 19.31
CA ALA A 53 12.07 -8.06 20.73
C ALA A 53 11.69 -6.71 21.36
N ILE A 54 12.46 -5.65 21.09
CA ILE A 54 12.15 -4.29 21.54
C ILE A 54 10.78 -3.85 21.00
N LEU A 55 10.54 -3.97 19.70
CA LEU A 55 9.26 -3.59 19.09
C LEU A 55 8.08 -4.37 19.67
N ARG A 56 8.27 -5.66 19.94
CA ARG A 56 7.24 -6.54 20.50
C ARG A 56 6.89 -6.12 21.93
N LEU A 57 7.89 -5.92 22.79
CA LEU A 57 7.68 -5.47 24.17
C LEU A 57 7.10 -4.06 24.23
N TYR A 58 7.56 -3.17 23.35
CA TYR A 58 6.99 -1.84 23.21
C TYR A 58 5.52 -1.89 22.78
N GLY A 59 5.19 -2.75 21.82
CA GLY A 59 3.80 -2.98 21.40
C GLY A 59 2.91 -3.47 22.53
N GLN A 60 3.41 -4.35 23.40
CA GLN A 60 2.67 -4.80 24.60
C GLN A 60 2.45 -3.67 25.60
N LEU A 61 3.46 -2.82 25.82
CA LEU A 61 3.35 -1.65 26.69
C LEU A 61 2.32 -0.65 26.16
N LEU A 62 2.43 -0.29 24.89
CA LEU A 62 1.50 0.59 24.19
C LEU A 62 0.07 0.03 24.24
N TYR A 63 -0.12 -1.27 23.97
CA TYR A 63 -1.43 -1.92 24.06
C TYR A 63 -2.04 -1.79 25.44
N ARG A 64 -1.28 -2.09 26.49
CA ARG A 64 -1.76 -2.04 27.88
C ARG A 64 -2.22 -0.63 28.25
N GLN A 65 -1.44 0.38 27.88
CA GLN A 65 -1.77 1.78 28.16
C GLN A 65 -2.97 2.27 27.34
N LEU A 66 -3.09 1.86 26.08
CA LEU A 66 -4.27 2.16 25.27
C LEU A 66 -5.55 1.53 25.84
N VAL A 67 -5.48 0.28 26.32
CA VAL A 67 -6.60 -0.38 27.01
C VAL A 67 -6.96 0.33 28.31
N ALA A 68 -5.95 0.82 29.04
CA ALA A 68 -6.13 1.65 30.23
C ALA A 68 -6.62 3.08 29.92
N ARG A 69 -6.72 3.46 28.63
CA ARG A 69 -7.13 4.78 28.15
C ARG A 69 -6.19 5.91 28.56
N GLU A 70 -4.91 5.61 28.66
CA GLU A 70 -3.87 6.62 28.91
C GLU A 70 -3.67 7.51 27.68
N GLU A 71 -3.72 8.83 27.88
CA GLU A 71 -3.63 9.82 26.80
C GLU A 71 -2.27 9.78 26.08
N ARG A 72 -1.18 9.60 26.84
CA ARG A 72 0.19 9.51 26.30
C ARG A 72 0.33 8.39 25.25
N ALA A 73 -0.33 7.26 25.47
CA ALA A 73 -0.30 6.14 24.53
C ALA A 73 -1.05 6.44 23.23
N ALA A 74 -2.17 7.17 23.32
CA ALA A 74 -2.90 7.64 22.14
C ALA A 74 -2.09 8.69 21.36
N GLU A 75 -1.43 9.60 22.05
CA GLU A 75 -0.56 10.62 21.45
C GLU A 75 0.60 10.00 20.66
N GLU A 76 1.27 8.98 21.21
CA GLU A 76 2.32 8.30 20.47
C GLU A 76 1.82 7.59 19.21
N LEU A 77 0.65 6.95 19.31
CA LEU A 77 0.04 6.29 18.17
C LEU A 77 -0.33 7.31 17.08
N TRP A 78 -0.83 8.47 17.49
CA TRP A 78 -1.07 9.61 16.62
C TRP A 78 0.22 10.08 15.92
N LEU A 79 1.29 10.32 16.69
CA LEU A 79 2.59 10.73 16.14
C LEU A 79 3.18 9.70 15.17
N MET A 80 2.95 8.40 15.39
CA MET A 80 3.30 7.36 14.43
C MET A 80 2.56 7.52 13.10
N GLY A 81 1.25 7.81 13.15
CA GLY A 81 0.42 8.08 11.99
C GLY A 81 0.89 9.32 11.21
N VAL A 82 1.05 10.44 11.91
CA VAL A 82 1.48 11.73 11.33
C VAL A 82 2.83 11.60 10.62
N ARG A 83 3.82 10.99 11.27
CA ARG A 83 5.14 10.78 10.63
C ARG A 83 5.07 9.85 9.44
N GLY A 84 4.21 8.85 9.50
CA GLY A 84 3.94 7.96 8.38
C GLY A 84 3.36 8.69 7.16
N ALA A 85 2.43 9.61 7.41
CA ALA A 85 1.84 10.47 6.39
C ALA A 85 2.86 11.47 5.81
N PHE A 86 3.66 12.14 6.64
CA PHE A 86 4.71 13.05 6.15
C PHE A 86 5.75 12.33 5.29
N ARG A 87 6.17 11.12 5.66
CA ARG A 87 7.07 10.30 4.83
C ARG A 87 6.44 9.92 3.48
N SER A 88 5.12 10.01 3.36
CA SER A 88 4.37 9.76 2.14
C SER A 88 4.11 11.03 1.31
N GLY A 89 4.65 12.18 1.73
CA GLY A 89 4.56 13.46 1.01
C GLY A 89 3.29 14.26 1.25
N LEU A 90 2.49 13.90 2.26
CA LEU A 90 1.24 14.59 2.58
C LEU A 90 1.46 15.88 3.37
N ASP A 91 0.54 16.84 3.23
CA ASP A 91 0.57 18.07 4.01
C ASP A 91 0.11 17.85 5.47
N SER A 92 0.15 18.91 6.29
CA SER A 92 -0.19 18.81 7.72
C SER A 92 -1.65 18.44 7.98
N ASN A 93 -2.59 18.87 7.12
CA ASN A 93 -4.01 18.60 7.31
C ASN A 93 -4.29 17.14 6.95
N GLN A 94 -3.80 16.71 5.78
CA GLN A 94 -3.90 15.32 5.34
C GLN A 94 -3.20 14.36 6.31
N ALA A 95 -2.04 14.75 6.86
CA ALA A 95 -1.34 13.95 7.85
C ALA A 95 -2.13 13.78 9.15
N SER A 96 -2.84 14.83 9.58
CA SER A 96 -3.76 14.78 10.72
C SER A 96 -4.91 13.81 10.45
N ASP A 97 -5.56 13.90 9.28
CA ASP A 97 -6.69 13.05 8.91
C ASP A 97 -6.28 11.56 8.85
N ILE A 98 -5.13 11.26 8.21
CA ILE A 98 -4.55 9.91 8.18
C ILE A 98 -4.26 9.39 9.60
N ALA A 99 -3.69 10.23 10.46
CA ALA A 99 -3.36 9.83 11.83
C ALA A 99 -4.63 9.53 12.63
N GLN A 100 -5.66 10.37 12.51
CA GLN A 100 -6.95 10.18 13.18
C GLN A 100 -7.63 8.89 12.76
N GLU A 101 -7.72 8.64 11.46
CA GLU A 101 -8.32 7.43 10.93
C GLU A 101 -7.52 6.18 11.34
N THR A 102 -6.18 6.28 11.32
CA THR A 102 -5.30 5.18 11.77
C THR A 102 -5.52 4.86 13.24
N VAL A 103 -5.50 5.87 14.12
CA VAL A 103 -5.74 5.72 15.57
C VAL A 103 -7.12 5.12 15.83
N THR A 104 -8.15 5.62 15.15
CA THR A 104 -9.54 5.17 15.29
C THR A 104 -9.69 3.68 14.97
N ARG A 105 -9.11 3.23 13.84
CA ARG A 105 -9.14 1.82 13.44
C ARG A 105 -8.39 0.91 14.41
N ILE A 106 -7.29 1.39 14.97
CA ILE A 106 -6.49 0.63 15.93
C ILE A 106 -7.24 0.48 17.25
N VAL A 107 -7.76 1.58 17.81
CA VAL A 107 -8.56 1.58 19.04
C VAL A 107 -9.77 0.66 18.91
N ALA A 108 -10.49 0.74 17.78
CA ALA A 108 -11.63 -0.15 17.50
C ALA A 108 -11.25 -1.64 17.40
N SER A 109 -9.98 -1.94 17.10
CA SER A 109 -9.48 -3.31 16.93
C SER A 109 -8.80 -3.87 18.18
N LEU A 110 -8.50 -3.05 19.20
CA LEU A 110 -7.84 -3.50 20.44
C LEU A 110 -8.57 -4.69 21.09
N PRO A 111 -9.90 -4.70 21.27
CA PRO A 111 -10.59 -5.82 21.92
C PRO A 111 -10.50 -7.15 21.16
N LYS A 112 -10.17 -7.09 19.86
CA LYS A 112 -10.08 -8.26 18.97
C LYS A 112 -8.63 -8.73 18.79
N MET A 113 -7.66 -8.08 19.42
CA MET A 113 -6.24 -8.37 19.24
C MET A 113 -5.81 -9.53 20.13
N HIS A 114 -5.42 -10.65 19.51
CA HIS A 114 -4.92 -11.83 20.24
C HIS A 114 -3.45 -11.73 20.66
N ASP A 115 -2.62 -10.97 19.91
CA ASP A 115 -1.21 -10.77 20.23
C ASP A 115 -0.88 -9.27 20.39
N PRO A 116 -0.87 -8.75 21.64
CA PRO A 116 -0.52 -7.37 21.94
C PRO A 116 0.88 -6.97 21.43
N GLY A 117 1.81 -7.93 21.34
CA GLY A 117 3.16 -7.66 20.84
C GLY A 117 3.21 -7.33 19.35
N ALA A 118 2.15 -7.65 18.59
CA ALA A 118 2.05 -7.31 17.18
C ALA A 118 1.51 -5.89 16.94
N LEU A 119 1.16 -5.13 18.00
CA LEU A 119 0.47 -3.84 17.87
C LEU A 119 1.20 -2.86 16.93
N ILE A 120 2.51 -2.68 17.10
CA ILE A 120 3.30 -1.75 16.27
C ILE A 120 3.28 -2.15 14.78
N PHE A 121 3.41 -3.45 14.48
CA PHE A 121 3.32 -3.95 13.11
C PHE A 121 1.92 -3.80 12.54
N TYR A 122 0.89 -4.03 13.37
CA TYR A 122 -0.49 -3.82 13.01
C TYR A 122 -0.77 -2.35 12.71
N THR A 123 -0.23 -1.41 13.50
CA THR A 123 -0.29 0.04 13.26
C THR A 123 0.26 0.38 11.87
N PHE A 124 1.45 -0.10 11.52
CA PHE A 124 2.00 0.14 10.18
C PHE A 124 1.15 -0.46 9.06
N ARG A 125 0.52 -1.62 9.29
CA ARG A 125 -0.41 -2.22 8.32
C ARG A 125 -1.66 -1.37 8.13
N VAL A 126 -2.26 -0.88 9.22
CA VAL A 126 -3.44 0.00 9.19
C VAL A 126 -3.08 1.30 8.49
N LEU A 127 -2.01 1.97 8.90
CA LEU A 127 -1.53 3.21 8.29
C LEU A 127 -1.33 3.07 6.77
N ARG A 128 -0.67 2.01 6.30
CA ARG A 128 -0.53 1.73 4.85
C ARG A 128 -1.87 1.52 4.15
N THR A 129 -2.85 0.96 4.87
CA THR A 129 -4.19 0.73 4.33
C THR A 129 -4.93 2.05 4.18
N VAL A 130 -4.91 2.91 5.21
CA VAL A 130 -5.53 4.24 5.19
C VAL A 130 -4.88 5.11 4.10
N LEU A 131 -3.55 5.15 4.02
CA LEU A 131 -2.83 5.90 2.98
C LEU A 131 -3.17 5.42 1.56
N ARG A 132 -3.41 4.12 1.38
CA ARG A 132 -3.83 3.58 0.09
C ARG A 132 -5.27 4.00 -0.23
N GLU A 133 -6.17 3.90 0.73
CA GLU A 133 -7.59 4.30 0.56
C GLU A 133 -7.70 5.79 0.22
N GLN A 134 -6.94 6.66 0.87
CA GLN A 134 -6.95 8.10 0.53
C GLN A 134 -6.48 8.37 -0.90
N ARG A 135 -5.45 7.66 -1.38
CA ARG A 135 -5.04 7.74 -2.79
C ARG A 135 -6.07 7.17 -3.77
N GLU A 136 -6.89 6.22 -3.33
CA GLU A 136 -7.99 5.66 -4.11
C GLU A 136 -9.19 6.62 -4.16
N ASP A 137 -9.43 7.38 -3.08
CA ASP A 137 -10.48 8.41 -3.00
C ASP A 137 -10.10 9.70 -3.77
N ASP A 138 -8.80 10.03 -3.80
CA ASP A 138 -8.26 11.13 -4.62
C ASP A 138 -8.13 10.76 -6.11
N ALA A 139 -8.43 9.51 -6.50
CA ALA A 139 -8.33 9.07 -7.88
C ALA A 139 -9.51 9.64 -8.71
N PRO A 140 -9.25 10.12 -9.93
CA PRO A 140 -10.29 10.70 -10.78
C PRO A 140 -11.41 9.68 -11.08
N SER A 141 -12.66 10.11 -10.91
CA SER A 141 -13.84 9.26 -11.06
C SER A 141 -14.33 9.12 -12.51
N SER A 142 -13.73 9.83 -13.48
CA SER A 142 -14.13 9.78 -14.89
C SER A 142 -13.13 9.00 -15.75
N LEU A 143 -13.64 8.32 -16.78
CA LEU A 143 -12.88 7.45 -17.68
C LEU A 143 -11.73 8.20 -18.39
N ASP A 144 -11.98 9.45 -18.78
CA ASP A 144 -11.02 10.29 -19.48
C ASP A 144 -9.95 10.81 -18.50
N ALA A 145 -10.33 11.19 -17.28
CA ALA A 145 -9.38 11.64 -16.26
C ALA A 145 -8.49 10.50 -15.70
N LEU A 146 -8.96 9.24 -15.70
CA LEU A 146 -8.13 8.07 -15.34
C LEU A 146 -7.01 7.80 -16.36
N VAL A 147 -7.26 8.08 -17.64
CA VAL A 147 -6.29 7.91 -18.74
C VAL A 147 -5.33 9.10 -18.79
N GLU A 148 -5.83 10.32 -18.59
CA GLU A 148 -5.03 11.54 -18.54
C GLU A 148 -4.13 11.62 -17.31
N ALA A 149 -4.62 11.27 -16.12
CA ALA A 149 -3.85 11.37 -14.87
C ALA A 149 -2.64 10.40 -14.81
N ARG A 150 -2.56 9.43 -15.71
CA ARG A 150 -1.46 8.48 -15.82
C ARG A 150 -0.62 8.66 -17.09
N ALA A 151 -0.90 9.70 -17.88
CA ALA A 151 0.05 10.15 -18.89
C ALA A 151 1.38 10.49 -18.19
N LEU A 152 2.47 9.93 -18.70
CA LEU A 152 3.81 9.98 -18.10
C LEU A 152 4.31 11.44 -17.96
N PRO A 153 5.31 11.69 -17.06
CA PRO A 153 5.91 13.02 -16.90
C PRO A 153 6.42 13.60 -18.23
N GLU A 154 6.46 14.93 -18.30
CA GLU A 154 6.79 15.72 -19.50
C GLU A 154 7.97 15.13 -20.30
N PRO A 155 7.79 14.86 -21.61
CA PRO A 155 8.83 14.26 -22.44
C PRO A 155 9.96 15.26 -22.70
N THR A 156 11.20 14.85 -22.41
CA THR A 156 12.41 15.66 -22.61
C THR A 156 12.99 15.61 -24.04
N ASP A 157 12.41 14.81 -24.96
CA ASP A 157 12.95 14.58 -26.31
C ASP A 157 11.87 14.41 -27.40
N ALA A 158 12.16 14.88 -28.64
CA ALA A 158 11.23 14.90 -29.78
C ALA A 158 10.85 13.50 -30.31
N THR A 159 11.74 12.52 -30.22
CA THR A 159 11.44 11.10 -30.51
C THR A 159 10.46 10.50 -29.49
N THR A 160 10.50 10.98 -28.24
CA THR A 160 9.58 10.60 -27.18
C THR A 160 8.18 11.20 -27.41
N VAL A 161 8.11 12.42 -27.96
CA VAL A 161 6.83 13.06 -28.32
C VAL A 161 6.09 12.28 -29.41
N ALA A 162 6.78 11.85 -30.47
CA ALA A 162 6.14 11.08 -31.55
C ALA A 162 5.57 9.74 -31.07
N ALA A 163 6.33 9.01 -30.24
CA ALA A 163 5.88 7.77 -29.63
C ALA A 163 4.73 7.98 -28.63
N GLU A 164 4.74 9.09 -27.89
CA GLU A 164 3.67 9.46 -26.97
C GLU A 164 2.37 9.80 -27.70
N VAL A 165 2.46 10.56 -28.80
CA VAL A 165 1.31 10.89 -29.66
C VAL A 165 0.74 9.62 -30.29
N GLU A 166 1.59 8.73 -30.82
CA GLU A 166 1.15 7.44 -31.37
C GLU A 166 0.45 6.59 -30.29
N ARG A 167 1.00 6.52 -29.08
CA ARG A 167 0.38 5.84 -27.94
C ARG A 167 -0.97 6.46 -27.56
N GLN A 168 -1.08 7.78 -27.52
CA GLN A 168 -2.33 8.47 -27.22
C GLN A 168 -3.40 8.18 -28.27
N VAL A 169 -3.05 8.21 -29.56
CA VAL A 169 -3.97 7.87 -30.66
C VAL A 169 -4.43 6.42 -30.55
N LEU A 170 -3.51 5.47 -30.29
CA LEU A 170 -3.85 4.05 -30.10
C LEU A 170 -4.75 3.84 -28.88
N ASN A 171 -4.48 4.54 -27.77
CA ASN A 171 -5.31 4.48 -26.57
C ASN A 171 -6.71 5.04 -26.83
N GLN A 172 -6.83 6.16 -27.55
CA GLN A 172 -8.14 6.72 -27.92
C GLN A 172 -8.93 5.77 -28.83
N GLN A 173 -8.29 5.19 -29.85
CA GLN A 173 -8.91 4.19 -30.73
C GLN A 173 -9.38 2.97 -29.95
N LEU A 174 -8.56 2.46 -29.02
CA LEU A 174 -8.95 1.36 -28.14
C LEU A 174 -10.15 1.75 -27.26
N LEU A 175 -10.15 2.95 -26.65
CA LEU A 175 -11.25 3.41 -25.82
C LEU A 175 -12.56 3.52 -26.60
N GLU A 176 -12.54 4.11 -27.79
CA GLU A 176 -13.72 4.18 -28.67
C GLU A 176 -14.22 2.79 -29.05
N LEU A 177 -13.32 1.88 -29.38
CA LEU A 177 -13.67 0.53 -29.75
C LEU A 177 -14.28 -0.24 -28.56
N LEU A 178 -13.70 -0.12 -27.36
CA LEU A 178 -14.28 -0.65 -26.13
C LEU A 178 -15.64 -0.01 -25.81
N ARG A 179 -15.81 1.30 -26.04
CA ARG A 179 -17.10 2.00 -25.81
C ARG A 179 -18.22 1.47 -26.71
N ARG A 180 -17.91 1.14 -27.95
CA ARG A 180 -18.91 0.58 -28.90
C ARG A 180 -19.18 -0.90 -28.67
N LYS A 181 -18.15 -1.69 -28.32
CA LYS A 181 -18.25 -3.16 -28.25
C LYS A 181 -18.69 -3.69 -26.89
N LEU A 182 -18.47 -2.94 -25.80
CA LEU A 182 -18.85 -3.32 -24.45
C LEU A 182 -19.98 -2.42 -23.94
N PRO A 183 -21.27 -2.80 -24.11
CA PRO A 183 -22.39 -1.96 -23.69
C PRO A 183 -22.44 -1.78 -22.16
N ASN A 184 -21.94 -2.75 -21.40
CA ASN A 184 -21.82 -2.65 -19.96
C ASN A 184 -20.63 -1.76 -19.56
N GLU A 185 -20.93 -0.63 -18.93
CA GLU A 185 -19.95 0.35 -18.46
C GLU A 185 -18.98 -0.24 -17.43
N PHE A 186 -19.47 -1.09 -16.51
CA PHE A 186 -18.62 -1.70 -15.49
C PHE A 186 -17.61 -2.67 -16.11
N GLU A 187 -18.02 -3.50 -17.07
CA GLU A 187 -17.14 -4.40 -17.83
C GLU A 187 -16.05 -3.62 -18.56
N ARG A 188 -16.42 -2.49 -19.16
CA ARG A 188 -15.51 -1.59 -19.87
C ARG A 188 -14.48 -0.98 -18.93
N ILE A 189 -14.91 -0.45 -17.78
CA ILE A 189 -14.01 0.13 -16.78
C ILE A 189 -13.06 -0.94 -16.23
N VAL A 190 -13.58 -2.13 -15.92
CA VAL A 190 -12.75 -3.25 -15.44
C VAL A 190 -11.67 -3.60 -16.47
N LEU A 191 -12.02 -3.67 -17.75
CA LEU A 191 -11.08 -4.02 -18.80
C LEU A 191 -10.01 -2.93 -19.00
N ILE A 192 -10.41 -1.66 -19.02
CA ILE A 192 -9.50 -0.51 -19.15
C ILE A 192 -8.51 -0.48 -17.99
N ARG A 193 -9.00 -0.56 -16.75
CA ARG A 193 -8.11 -0.51 -15.58
C ARG A 193 -7.10 -1.65 -15.57
N VAL A 194 -7.52 -2.85 -15.96
CA VAL A 194 -6.63 -4.01 -15.97
C VAL A 194 -5.65 -4.03 -17.16
N LEU A 195 -6.07 -3.57 -18.35
CA LEU A 195 -5.24 -3.65 -19.56
C LEU A 195 -4.41 -2.39 -19.83
N LEU A 196 -5.01 -1.21 -19.68
CA LEU A 196 -4.36 0.07 -19.95
C LEU A 196 -3.63 0.62 -18.72
N LEU A 197 -4.19 0.38 -17.53
CA LEU A 197 -3.66 0.93 -16.28
C LEU A 197 -2.96 -0.13 -15.41
N ASP A 198 -2.79 -1.36 -15.90
CA ASP A 198 -2.09 -2.46 -15.19
C ASP A 198 -2.59 -2.68 -13.74
N ASP A 199 -3.84 -2.31 -13.45
CA ASP A 199 -4.44 -2.52 -12.15
C ASP A 199 -4.74 -4.01 -11.98
N LYS A 200 -4.57 -4.51 -10.75
CA LYS A 200 -4.96 -5.89 -10.43
C LYS A 200 -6.49 -5.95 -10.29
N PRO A 201 -7.16 -7.03 -10.73
CA PRO A 201 -8.62 -7.16 -10.61
C PRO A 201 -9.16 -6.97 -9.18
N ARG A 202 -8.35 -7.29 -8.16
CA ARG A 202 -8.65 -7.05 -6.74
C ARG A 202 -8.73 -5.58 -6.36
N ASP A 203 -7.93 -4.74 -7.00
CA ASP A 203 -7.88 -3.31 -6.72
C ASP A 203 -9.05 -2.62 -7.42
N VAL A 204 -9.41 -3.07 -8.63
CA VAL A 204 -10.67 -2.68 -9.30
C VAL A 204 -11.90 -3.08 -8.48
N ALA A 205 -11.99 -4.33 -8.02
CA ALA A 205 -13.11 -4.80 -7.20
C ALA A 205 -13.28 -3.96 -5.91
N ARG A 206 -12.16 -3.59 -5.29
CA ARG A 206 -12.13 -2.73 -4.10
C ARG A 206 -12.69 -1.34 -4.40
N SER A 207 -12.25 -0.68 -5.47
CA SER A 207 -12.73 0.68 -5.82
C SER A 207 -14.24 0.74 -6.06
N PHE A 208 -14.83 -0.33 -6.59
CA PHE A 208 -16.27 -0.42 -6.81
C PHE A 208 -17.06 -0.99 -5.61
N LYS A 209 -16.39 -1.28 -4.48
CA LYS A 209 -16.99 -1.93 -3.31
C LYS A 209 -17.72 -3.23 -3.65
N LEU A 210 -17.19 -3.98 -4.63
CA LEU A 210 -17.75 -5.24 -5.10
C LEU A 210 -16.87 -6.43 -4.66
N PRO A 211 -17.44 -7.62 -4.47
CA PRO A 211 -16.65 -8.82 -4.28
C PRO A 211 -15.70 -9.09 -5.47
N LEU A 212 -14.50 -9.60 -5.21
CA LEU A 212 -13.49 -9.90 -6.25
C LEU A 212 -14.05 -10.71 -7.42
N TYR A 213 -14.92 -11.69 -7.15
CA TYR A 213 -15.51 -12.52 -8.20
C TYR A 213 -16.30 -11.69 -9.22
N ARG A 214 -16.93 -10.56 -8.83
CA ARG A 214 -17.68 -9.69 -9.73
C ARG A 214 -16.76 -8.99 -10.74
N ALA A 215 -15.60 -8.50 -10.29
CA ALA A 215 -14.60 -7.91 -11.19
C ALA A 215 -14.00 -8.97 -12.13
N ASN A 216 -13.73 -10.19 -11.62
CA ASN A 216 -13.24 -11.29 -12.46
C ASN A 216 -14.27 -11.73 -13.51
N VAL A 217 -15.55 -11.82 -13.13
CA VAL A 217 -16.65 -12.15 -14.05
C VAL A 217 -16.81 -11.06 -15.10
N ALA A 218 -16.80 -9.78 -14.71
CA ALA A 218 -16.87 -8.66 -15.64
C ALA A 218 -15.69 -8.66 -16.62
N LYS A 219 -14.46 -8.88 -16.13
CA LYS A 219 -13.27 -9.03 -16.98
C LYS A 219 -13.43 -10.20 -17.96
N TYR A 220 -13.87 -11.36 -17.47
CA TYR A 220 -14.04 -12.56 -18.28
C TYR A 220 -15.09 -12.35 -19.37
N HIS A 221 -16.26 -11.82 -19.01
CA HIS A 221 -17.35 -11.55 -19.95
C HIS A 221 -16.93 -10.53 -21.02
N ALA A 222 -16.28 -9.44 -20.61
CA ALA A 222 -15.74 -8.44 -21.53
C ALA A 222 -14.74 -9.05 -22.53
N LEU A 223 -13.79 -9.86 -22.05
CA LEU A 223 -12.83 -10.54 -22.92
C LEU A 223 -13.50 -11.57 -23.83
N GLN A 224 -14.52 -12.27 -23.35
CA GLN A 224 -15.26 -13.24 -24.15
C GLN A 224 -16.00 -12.55 -25.32
N LEU A 225 -16.64 -11.41 -25.06
CA LEU A 225 -17.27 -10.60 -26.09
C LEU A 225 -16.25 -10.10 -27.13
N LEU A 226 -15.11 -9.58 -26.66
CA LEU A 226 -14.08 -9.02 -27.54
C LEU A 226 -13.36 -10.08 -28.38
N ARG A 227 -13.21 -11.31 -27.87
CA ARG A 227 -12.62 -12.44 -28.66
C ARG A 227 -13.46 -12.81 -29.88
N GLY A 228 -14.77 -12.57 -29.84
CA GLY A 228 -15.68 -12.82 -30.96
C GLY A 228 -15.78 -11.66 -31.95
N ASP A 229 -15.18 -10.50 -31.64
CA ASP A 229 -15.31 -9.29 -32.46
C ASP A 229 -14.14 -9.15 -33.44
N ALA A 230 -14.45 -9.21 -34.73
CA ALA A 230 -13.44 -9.17 -35.80
C ALA A 230 -12.65 -7.85 -35.82
N GLU A 231 -13.31 -6.74 -35.51
CA GLU A 231 -12.70 -5.41 -35.52
C GLU A 231 -11.71 -5.22 -34.37
N PHE A 232 -12.07 -5.67 -33.15
CA PHE A 232 -11.15 -5.72 -32.01
C PHE A 232 -9.94 -6.61 -32.30
N MET A 233 -10.16 -7.81 -32.85
CA MET A 233 -9.06 -8.72 -33.17
C MET A 233 -8.13 -8.16 -34.26
N GLN A 234 -8.67 -7.45 -35.24
CA GLN A 234 -7.88 -6.74 -36.25
C GLN A 234 -7.04 -5.61 -35.63
N PHE A 235 -7.62 -4.83 -34.70
CA PHE A 235 -6.88 -3.83 -33.93
C PHE A 235 -5.74 -4.46 -33.11
N CYS A 236 -5.96 -5.60 -32.46
CA CYS A 236 -4.89 -6.30 -31.75
C CYS A 236 -3.78 -6.81 -32.70
N GLN A 237 -4.13 -7.22 -33.92
CA GLN A 237 -3.15 -7.66 -34.92
C GLN A 237 -2.30 -6.50 -35.45
N SER A 238 -2.86 -5.30 -35.62
CA SER A 238 -2.10 -4.11 -36.04
C SER A 238 -1.10 -3.63 -34.99
N LEU A 239 -1.28 -4.03 -33.72
CA LEU A 239 -0.34 -3.73 -32.63
C LEU A 239 0.80 -4.74 -32.52
N ARG A 240 0.75 -5.85 -33.27
CA ARG A 240 1.79 -6.88 -33.23
C ARG A 240 3.04 -6.36 -33.94
N PRO A 241 4.24 -6.38 -33.31
CA PRO A 241 5.47 -6.03 -34.01
C PRO A 241 5.67 -7.00 -35.19
N PRO A 242 6.26 -6.54 -36.32
CA PRO A 242 6.48 -7.40 -37.48
C PRO A 242 7.26 -8.64 -37.07
N ASP A 243 6.76 -9.83 -37.43
CA ASP A 243 7.40 -11.10 -37.10
C ASP A 243 8.85 -11.08 -37.62
N LYS A 244 9.81 -11.31 -36.70
CA LYS A 244 11.23 -11.43 -37.05
C LYS A 244 11.35 -12.57 -38.07
N PRO A 245 11.95 -12.35 -39.26
CA PRO A 245 12.06 -13.41 -40.26
C PRO A 245 12.80 -14.62 -39.65
N PRO A 246 12.46 -15.86 -40.06
CA PRO A 246 13.11 -17.04 -39.52
C PRO A 246 14.61 -16.92 -39.76
N SER A 247 15.39 -17.02 -38.69
CA SER A 247 16.84 -17.08 -38.75
C SER A 247 17.20 -18.24 -39.68
N ALA A 248 17.71 -17.94 -40.87
CA ALA A 248 18.28 -18.94 -41.75
C ALA A 248 19.40 -19.65 -40.98
N ALA A 249 19.27 -20.97 -40.89
CA ALA A 249 20.30 -21.87 -40.37
C ALA A 249 21.46 -21.99 -41.37
#